data_AF-A0A938TPA3-F1
#
_entry.id   AF-A0A938TPA3-F1
#
_cell.length_a   1.000
_cell.length_b   1.000
_cell.length_c   1.000
_cell.angle_alpha   90.00
_cell.angle_beta   90.00
_cell.angle_gamma   90.00
#
_symmetry.space_group_name_H-M   'P 1'
#
loop_
_entity.id
_entity.type
_entity.pdbx_description
1 polymer ?
#
loop_
_entity_poly.entity_id
_entity_poly.type
_entity_poly.pdbx_seq_one_letter_code
_entity_poly.pdbx_strand_id
1 'polypeptide(L)'
;MQKRPSRVPEWRGQACAGKAIYFYPEQGFGDTLLAVPFLPWVKAQSAKVYLECKAPLRRLFANLVGVDALCDPEQQPPADTDLVAPLMALSGLYGVHLDNLPPPPVLNIPEVAKTRAEHLIGPPSTASQGGRFRVGVVWSGSVTFKRNHKRSVGVERFIPLSHIPGVQL
;
A
#
# COMPACT_ATOMS: atom_id res chain seq x y z
N MET A 1 0.98 -19.91 0.97
CA MET A 1 0.22 -19.85 -0.29
C MET A 1 -1.22 -19.59 0.08
N GLN A 2 -1.73 -18.40 -0.25
CA GLN A 2 -3.11 -18.03 0.05
C GLN A 2 -4.05 -18.82 -0.87
N LYS A 3 -5.10 -19.42 -0.30
CA LYS A 3 -6.03 -20.27 -1.04
C LYS A 3 -6.82 -19.40 -2.02
N ARG A 4 -6.56 -19.58 -3.32
CA ARG A 4 -7.43 -19.05 -4.38
C ARG A 4 -8.85 -19.58 -4.18
N PRO A 5 -9.90 -18.75 -4.30
CA PRO A 5 -11.27 -19.24 -4.39
C PRO A 5 -11.38 -20.09 -5.67
N SER A 6 -11.39 -21.42 -5.53
CA SER A 6 -11.23 -22.35 -6.67
C SER A 6 -12.39 -22.37 -7.66
N ARG A 7 -13.48 -21.67 -7.36
CA ARG A 7 -14.74 -21.69 -8.14
C ARG A 7 -15.06 -20.36 -8.83
N VAL A 8 -14.27 -19.31 -8.59
CA VAL A 8 -14.51 -17.98 -9.17
C VAL A 8 -13.54 -17.75 -10.33
N PRO A 9 -14.02 -17.35 -11.52
CA PRO A 9 -13.15 -17.12 -12.67
C PRO A 9 -12.20 -15.93 -12.45
N GLU A 10 -11.01 -16.02 -13.06
CA GLU A 10 -10.01 -14.95 -13.00
C GLU A 10 -10.38 -13.80 -13.95
N TRP A 11 -10.30 -12.56 -13.45
CA TRP A 11 -10.37 -11.37 -14.27
C TRP A 11 -9.01 -11.05 -14.89
N ARG A 12 -9.00 -10.91 -16.21
CA ARG A 12 -7.82 -10.71 -17.06
C ARG A 12 -7.91 -9.40 -17.86
N GLY A 13 -8.71 -8.44 -17.40
CA GLY A 13 -8.92 -7.16 -18.08
C GLY A 13 -10.10 -7.13 -19.05
N GLN A 14 -10.91 -8.19 -19.13
CA GLN A 14 -12.16 -8.17 -19.91
C GLN A 14 -13.17 -7.16 -19.33
N ALA A 15 -14.17 -6.75 -20.10
CA ALA A 15 -15.22 -5.83 -19.63
C ALA A 15 -15.89 -6.33 -18.34
N CYS A 16 -16.08 -5.43 -17.37
CA CYS A 16 -16.48 -5.78 -16.00
C CYS A 16 -17.59 -4.89 -15.42
N ALA A 17 -18.31 -4.14 -16.26
CA ALA A 17 -19.43 -3.31 -15.80
C ALA A 17 -20.48 -4.15 -15.06
N GLY A 18 -20.88 -3.70 -13.87
CA GLY A 18 -21.85 -4.38 -13.01
C GLY A 18 -21.34 -5.66 -12.34
N LYS A 19 -20.05 -6.01 -12.51
CA LYS A 19 -19.43 -7.20 -11.89
C LYS A 19 -18.70 -6.84 -10.60
N ALA A 20 -18.73 -7.76 -9.64
CA ALA A 20 -17.90 -7.66 -8.44
C ALA A 20 -16.58 -8.40 -8.62
N ILE A 21 -15.47 -7.69 -8.42
CA ILE A 21 -14.11 -8.21 -8.55
C ILE A 21 -13.43 -8.19 -7.18
N TYR A 22 -12.91 -9.34 -6.77
CA TYR A 22 -12.11 -9.50 -5.57
C TYR A 22 -10.62 -9.51 -5.91
N PHE A 23 -9.88 -8.51 -5.42
CA PHE A 23 -8.44 -8.40 -5.55
C PHE A 23 -7.73 -8.96 -4.32
N TYR A 24 -6.78 -9.88 -4.54
CA TYR A 24 -5.95 -10.43 -3.48
C TYR A 24 -4.47 -10.06 -3.66
N PRO A 25 -3.77 -9.61 -2.60
CA PRO A 25 -2.36 -9.29 -2.64
C PRO A 25 -1.52 -10.57 -2.60
N GLU A 26 -0.57 -10.68 -3.52
CA GLU A 26 0.30 -11.87 -3.65
C GLU A 26 1.60 -11.73 -2.84
N GLN A 27 1.95 -10.51 -2.45
CA GLN A 27 3.23 -10.17 -1.86
C GLN A 27 3.12 -9.37 -0.54
N GLY A 28 4.12 -8.53 -0.25
CA GLY A 28 4.24 -7.78 1.00
C GLY A 28 3.35 -6.53 1.04
N PHE A 29 3.42 -5.80 2.16
CA PHE A 29 2.65 -4.55 2.32
C PHE A 29 3.05 -3.46 1.32
N GLY A 30 4.34 -3.40 0.97
CA GLY A 30 4.86 -2.44 -0.01
C GLY A 30 4.23 -2.64 -1.39
N ASP A 31 4.13 -3.90 -1.84
CA ASP A 31 3.54 -4.22 -3.15
C ASP A 31 2.05 -3.88 -3.19
N THR A 32 1.33 -4.11 -2.09
CA THR A 32 -0.06 -3.64 -1.96
C THR A 32 -0.15 -2.12 -2.09
N LEU A 33 0.70 -1.37 -1.38
CA LEU A 33 0.74 0.10 -1.47
C LEU A 33 1.07 0.60 -2.88
N LEU A 34 1.91 -0.12 -3.62
CA LEU A 34 2.27 0.20 -5.00
C LEU A 34 1.14 -0.09 -5.99
N ALA A 35 0.27 -1.06 -5.72
CA ALA A 35 -0.76 -1.51 -6.66
C ALA A 35 -2.15 -0.90 -6.42
N VAL A 36 -2.47 -0.45 -5.19
CA VAL A 36 -3.77 0.21 -4.92
C VAL A 36 -4.07 1.46 -5.78
N PRO A 37 -3.10 2.26 -6.28
CA PRO A 37 -3.39 3.40 -7.16
C PRO A 37 -4.12 3.03 -8.46
N PHE A 38 -4.11 1.76 -8.86
CA PHE A 38 -4.79 1.29 -10.07
C PHE A 38 -6.27 0.91 -9.84
N LEU A 39 -6.70 0.75 -8.59
CA LEU A 39 -8.09 0.35 -8.27
C LEU A 39 -9.15 1.37 -8.73
N PRO A 40 -8.92 2.71 -8.66
CA PRO A 40 -9.84 3.69 -9.24
C PRO A 40 -10.12 3.49 -10.73
N TRP A 41 -9.14 3.02 -11.52
CA TRP A 41 -9.33 2.72 -12.94
C TRP A 41 -10.29 1.54 -13.16
N VAL A 42 -10.21 0.51 -12.32
CA VAL A 42 -11.17 -0.61 -12.33
C VAL A 42 -12.55 -0.11 -11.92
N LYS A 43 -12.61 0.70 -10.85
CA LYS A 43 -13.87 1.27 -10.34
C LYS A 43 -14.58 2.12 -11.39
N ALA A 44 -13.84 2.89 -12.18
CA ALA A 44 -14.36 3.73 -13.26
C ALA A 44 -15.08 2.93 -14.37
N GLN A 45 -14.83 1.62 -14.48
CA GLN A 45 -15.52 0.72 -15.41
C GLN A 45 -16.84 0.18 -14.85
N SER A 46 -17.40 0.81 -13.81
CA SER A 46 -18.62 0.40 -13.12
C SER A 46 -18.53 -0.98 -12.47
N ALA A 47 -17.33 -1.43 -12.11
CA ALA A 47 -17.14 -2.62 -11.30
C ALA A 47 -17.38 -2.32 -9.81
N LYS A 48 -17.78 -3.35 -9.07
CA LYS A 48 -17.69 -3.38 -7.61
C LYS A 48 -16.34 -3.98 -7.22
N VAL A 49 -15.60 -3.33 -6.35
CA VAL A 49 -14.20 -3.65 -6.04
C VAL A 49 -14.09 -4.05 -4.58
N TYR A 50 -13.72 -5.31 -4.36
CA TYR A 50 -13.32 -5.83 -3.07
C TYR A 50 -11.81 -5.98 -3.02
N LEU A 51 -11.19 -5.51 -1.94
CA LEU A 51 -9.76 -5.62 -1.71
C LEU A 51 -9.50 -6.45 -0.46
N GLU A 52 -8.87 -7.60 -0.62
CA GLU A 52 -8.31 -8.32 0.51
C GLU A 52 -7.20 -7.49 1.17
N CYS A 53 -7.33 -7.26 2.47
CA CYS A 53 -6.49 -6.31 3.17
C CYS A 53 -6.01 -6.87 4.51
N LYS A 54 -4.69 -7.11 4.59
CA LYS A 54 -4.03 -7.55 5.83
C LYS A 54 -4.23 -6.52 6.94
N ALA A 55 -4.47 -6.98 8.17
CA ALA A 55 -4.82 -6.15 9.32
C ALA A 55 -3.98 -4.86 9.49
N PRO A 56 -2.63 -4.87 9.32
CA PRO A 56 -1.83 -3.66 9.48
C PRO A 56 -2.17 -2.52 8.49
N LEU A 57 -2.70 -2.85 7.30
CA LEU A 57 -3.06 -1.88 6.26
C LEU A 57 -4.51 -1.39 6.38
N ARG A 58 -5.38 -2.06 7.12
CA ARG A 58 -6.82 -1.73 7.16
C ARG A 58 -7.09 -0.29 7.59
N ARG A 59 -6.40 0.20 8.63
CA ARG A 59 -6.53 1.60 9.07
C ARG A 59 -6.01 2.61 8.06
N LEU A 60 -4.99 2.24 7.29
CA LEU A 60 -4.34 3.10 6.30
C LEU A 60 -5.21 3.21 5.03
N PHE A 61 -5.93 2.15 4.71
CA PHE A 61 -6.86 2.06 3.59
C PHE A 61 -8.31 2.37 3.96
N ALA A 62 -8.56 2.92 5.16
CA ALA A 62 -9.89 3.40 5.49
C ALA A 62 -10.32 4.45 4.45
N ASN A 63 -11.48 4.25 3.83
CA ASN A 63 -12.00 5.08 2.75
C ASN A 63 -11.10 5.17 1.50
N LEU A 64 -10.31 4.12 1.22
CA LEU A 64 -9.46 4.06 0.03
C LEU A 64 -10.30 4.21 -1.24
N VAL A 65 -9.95 5.20 -2.07
CA VAL A 65 -10.65 5.48 -3.33
C VAL A 65 -10.53 4.29 -4.27
N GLY A 66 -11.63 3.95 -4.93
CA GLY A 66 -11.69 2.83 -5.88
C GLY A 66 -11.97 1.47 -5.23
N VAL A 67 -12.26 1.42 -3.93
CA VAL A 67 -12.57 0.20 -3.18
C VAL A 67 -13.91 0.33 -2.47
N ASP A 68 -14.80 -0.65 -2.67
CA ASP A 68 -16.10 -0.70 -2.00
C ASP A 68 -16.02 -1.35 -0.62
N ALA A 69 -15.18 -2.38 -0.45
CA ALA A 69 -14.94 -2.98 0.86
C ALA A 69 -13.54 -3.60 1.00
N LEU A 70 -13.00 -3.51 2.22
CA LEU A 70 -11.78 -4.19 2.65
C LEU A 70 -12.12 -5.54 3.28
N CYS A 71 -11.75 -6.62 2.62
CA CYS A 71 -12.01 -7.99 3.05
C CYS A 71 -10.88 -8.53 3.94
N ASP A 72 -11.24 -9.37 4.90
CA ASP A 72 -10.28 -10.04 5.78
C ASP A 72 -9.64 -11.24 5.06
N PRO A 73 -8.30 -11.36 5.03
CA PRO A 73 -7.60 -12.50 4.43
C PRO A 73 -7.99 -13.89 4.97
N GLU A 74 -8.54 -13.95 6.19
CA GLU A 74 -8.96 -15.20 6.83
C GLU A 74 -10.39 -15.60 6.49
N GLN A 75 -11.14 -14.71 5.81
CA GLN A 75 -12.52 -14.92 5.41
C GLN A 75 -12.62 -15.33 3.94
N GLN A 76 -13.74 -15.94 3.58
CA GLN A 76 -14.06 -16.15 2.16
C GLN A 76 -14.38 -14.79 1.50
N PRO A 77 -14.13 -14.65 0.18
CA PRO A 77 -14.63 -13.51 -0.57
C PRO A 77 -16.14 -13.34 -0.38
N PRO A 78 -16.68 -12.11 -0.52
CA PRO A 78 -18.11 -11.87 -0.50
C PRO A 78 -18.86 -12.78 -1.49
N ALA A 79 -20.04 -13.26 -1.10
CA ALA A 79 -20.80 -14.23 -1.88
C ALA A 79 -21.23 -13.72 -3.28
N ASP A 80 -21.30 -12.40 -3.45
CA ASP A 80 -21.60 -11.74 -4.73
C ASP A 80 -20.36 -11.54 -5.62
N THR A 81 -19.20 -12.10 -5.27
CA THR A 81 -17.98 -12.01 -6.09
C THR A 81 -18.15 -12.78 -7.40
N ASP A 82 -18.20 -12.07 -8.53
CA ASP A 82 -18.24 -12.66 -9.87
C ASP A 82 -16.85 -13.10 -10.36
N LEU A 83 -15.81 -12.35 -9.98
CA LEU A 83 -14.47 -12.43 -10.55
C LEU A 83 -13.40 -12.25 -9.47
N VAL A 84 -12.23 -12.86 -9.66
CA VAL A 84 -11.06 -12.65 -8.80
C VAL A 84 -9.85 -12.22 -9.61
N ALA A 85 -8.97 -11.40 -9.05
CA ALA A 85 -7.71 -11.05 -9.71
C ALA A 85 -6.54 -10.88 -8.72
N PRO A 86 -5.33 -11.26 -9.13
CA PRO A 86 -4.12 -10.84 -8.45
C PRO A 86 -4.01 -9.31 -8.45
N LEU A 87 -3.75 -8.69 -7.29
CA LEU A 87 -3.65 -7.23 -7.21
C LEU A 87 -2.50 -6.69 -8.08
N MET A 88 -1.36 -7.39 -8.14
CA MET A 88 -0.22 -6.94 -8.95
C MET A 88 -0.47 -7.03 -10.46
N ALA A 89 -1.46 -7.80 -10.92
CA ALA A 89 -1.82 -7.85 -12.34
C ALA A 89 -2.34 -6.50 -12.86
N LEU A 90 -2.85 -5.63 -11.99
CA LEU A 90 -3.38 -4.32 -12.38
C LEU A 90 -2.39 -3.46 -13.15
N SER A 91 -1.13 -3.44 -12.74
CA SER A 91 -0.08 -2.67 -13.42
C SER A 91 0.11 -3.08 -14.89
N GLY A 92 0.07 -4.38 -15.16
CA GLY A 92 0.14 -4.92 -16.52
C GLY A 92 -1.12 -4.66 -17.32
N LEU A 93 -2.30 -4.86 -16.71
CA LEU A 93 -3.60 -4.66 -17.36
C LEU A 93 -3.89 -3.18 -17.67
N TYR A 94 -3.35 -2.27 -16.85
CA TYR A 94 -3.44 -0.83 -17.06
C TYR A 94 -2.57 -0.35 -18.24
N GLY A 95 -1.51 -1.09 -18.57
CA GLY A 95 -0.53 -0.66 -19.59
C GLY A 95 0.32 0.52 -19.09
N VAL A 96 1.01 0.34 -17.97
CA VAL A 96 1.82 1.40 -17.34
C VAL A 96 2.94 1.91 -18.25
N HIS A 97 3.02 3.22 -18.36
CA HIS A 97 4.06 4.03 -18.97
C HIS A 97 4.38 5.23 -18.06
N LEU A 98 5.55 5.84 -18.20
CA LEU A 98 5.99 6.93 -17.30
C LEU A 98 5.07 8.16 -17.34
N ASP A 99 4.40 8.38 -18.45
CA ASP A 99 3.48 9.49 -18.71
C ASP A 99 2.04 9.21 -18.27
N ASN A 100 1.69 7.97 -17.90
CA ASN A 100 0.33 7.58 -17.51
C ASN A 100 0.22 7.05 -16.08
N LEU A 101 1.24 7.22 -15.25
CA LEU A 101 1.21 6.71 -13.87
C LEU A 101 0.03 7.30 -13.09
N PRO A 102 -0.77 6.45 -12.39
CA PRO A 102 -1.80 6.95 -11.52
C PRO A 102 -1.18 7.79 -10.39
N PRO A 103 -1.88 8.82 -9.89
CA PRO A 103 -1.39 9.58 -8.76
C PRO A 103 -1.22 8.69 -7.52
N PRO A 104 -0.34 9.06 -6.58
CA PRO A 104 -0.22 8.35 -5.31
C PRO A 104 -1.58 8.18 -4.62
N PRO A 105 -1.82 7.07 -3.91
CA PRO A 105 -3.10 6.83 -3.27
C PRO A 105 -3.27 7.79 -2.09
N VAL A 106 -4.49 8.31 -1.92
CA VAL A 106 -4.83 9.06 -0.70
C VAL A 106 -5.02 8.06 0.42
N LEU A 107 -4.10 8.06 1.38
CA LEU A 107 -4.12 7.16 2.53
C LEU A 107 -4.73 7.85 3.74
N ASN A 108 -5.49 7.11 4.54
CA ASN A 108 -5.96 7.59 5.82
C ASN A 108 -4.82 7.58 6.83
N ILE A 109 -4.49 8.76 7.37
CA ILE A 109 -3.50 8.92 8.44
C ILE A 109 -4.26 9.15 9.75
N PRO A 110 -4.38 8.13 10.63
CA PRO A 110 -5.15 8.26 11.86
C PRO A 110 -4.56 9.34 12.77
N GLU A 111 -5.43 10.09 13.47
CA GLU A 111 -4.99 11.20 14.32
C GLU A 111 -4.00 10.75 15.41
N VAL A 112 -4.24 9.57 16.00
CA VAL A 112 -3.32 8.95 16.97
C VAL A 112 -1.90 8.76 16.41
N ALA A 113 -1.76 8.53 15.10
CA ALA A 113 -0.44 8.40 14.47
C ALA A 113 0.24 9.77 14.34
N LYS A 114 -0.52 10.83 14.08
CA LYS A 114 0.00 12.21 14.04
C LYS A 114 0.44 12.66 15.43
N THR A 115 -0.41 12.49 16.45
CA THR A 115 -0.06 12.81 17.84
C THR A 115 1.17 12.05 18.30
N ARG A 116 1.27 10.75 17.96
CA ARG A 116 2.47 9.96 18.27
C ARG A 116 3.71 10.50 17.56
N ALA A 117 3.60 10.87 16.29
CA ALA A 117 4.71 11.46 15.55
C ALA A 117 5.16 12.79 16.19
N GLU A 118 4.22 13.68 16.51
CA GLU A 118 4.53 14.95 17.19
C GLU A 118 5.21 14.73 18.55
N HIS A 119 4.78 13.73 19.32
CA HIS A 119 5.42 13.40 20.60
C HIS A 119 6.85 12.85 20.41
N LEU A 120 7.10 12.04 19.38
CA LEU A 120 8.40 11.40 19.16
C LEU A 120 9.43 12.31 18.51
N ILE A 121 9.01 13.15 17.56
CA ILE A 121 9.93 13.95 16.72
C ILE A 121 9.62 15.45 16.75
N GLY A 122 8.67 15.89 17.57
CA GLY A 122 8.24 17.27 17.66
C GLY A 122 7.26 17.68 16.54
N PRO A 123 6.62 18.86 16.67
CA PRO A 123 5.69 19.36 15.66
C PRO A 123 6.40 19.56 14.31
N PRO A 124 5.69 19.49 13.17
CA PRO A 124 6.30 19.76 11.87
C PRO A 124 6.94 21.15 11.87
N SER A 125 8.26 21.23 11.71
CA SER A 125 8.98 22.50 11.55
C SER A 125 9.75 22.48 10.24
N THR A 126 9.66 23.58 9.49
CA THR A 126 10.44 23.73 8.25
C THR A 126 11.81 24.29 8.58
N ALA A 127 12.82 23.97 7.76
CA ALA A 127 14.16 24.53 7.91
C ALA A 127 14.15 26.08 7.89
N SER A 128 13.21 26.67 7.15
CA SER A 128 12.95 28.11 7.10
C SER A 128 12.43 28.73 8.40
N GLN A 129 11.93 27.93 9.35
CA GLN A 129 11.48 28.38 10.68
C GLN A 129 12.51 28.08 11.78
N GLY A 130 13.78 27.85 11.42
CA GLY A 130 14.82 27.43 12.37
C GLY A 130 14.72 25.95 12.79
N GLY A 131 13.88 25.17 12.11
CA GLY A 131 13.79 23.72 12.29
C GLY A 131 14.97 22.97 11.68
N ARG A 132 15.21 21.73 12.12
CA ARG A 132 16.16 20.82 11.48
C ARG A 132 15.50 20.10 10.29
N PHE A 133 16.27 19.83 9.24
CA PHE A 133 15.87 18.96 8.14
C PHE A 133 15.79 17.51 8.63
N ARG A 134 14.56 17.00 8.76
CA ARG A 134 14.30 15.64 9.28
C ARG A 134 14.42 14.60 8.16
N VAL A 135 15.18 13.54 8.41
CA VAL A 135 15.42 12.45 7.46
C VAL A 135 15.03 11.12 8.09
N GLY A 136 13.90 10.56 7.68
CA GLY A 136 13.54 9.19 8.05
C GLY A 136 14.35 8.18 7.24
N VAL A 137 14.97 7.22 7.90
CA VAL A 137 15.77 6.16 7.26
C VAL A 137 15.09 4.80 7.43
N VAL A 138 14.97 4.06 6.33
CA VAL A 138 14.58 2.64 6.34
C VAL A 138 15.83 1.81 6.05
N TRP A 139 16.44 1.23 7.09
CA TRP A 139 17.70 0.48 6.96
C TRP A 139 17.53 -1.04 6.93
N SER A 140 16.33 -1.54 7.19
CA SER A 140 16.01 -2.96 7.23
C SER A 140 14.55 -3.20 6.85
N GLY A 141 14.27 -4.36 6.27
CA GLY A 141 12.91 -4.82 6.05
C GLY A 141 12.39 -5.68 7.23
N SER A 142 11.29 -6.41 6.99
CA SER A 142 10.78 -7.36 7.98
C SER A 142 11.83 -8.39 8.37
N VAL A 143 12.08 -8.53 9.68
CA VAL A 143 13.01 -9.51 10.27
C VAL A 143 12.58 -10.95 10.08
N THR A 144 11.28 -11.20 9.85
CA THR A 144 10.74 -12.54 9.59
C THR A 144 10.94 -12.99 8.15
N PHE A 145 11.40 -12.10 7.26
CA PHE A 145 11.70 -12.45 5.88
C PHE A 145 13.06 -13.14 5.79
N LYS A 146 13.08 -14.40 5.31
CA LYS A 146 14.29 -15.26 5.26
C LYS A 146 15.53 -14.59 4.62
N ARG A 147 15.33 -13.71 3.64
CA ARG A 147 16.42 -13.02 2.93
C ARG A 147 16.61 -11.57 3.39
N ASN A 148 16.14 -11.20 4.59
CA ASN A 148 16.24 -9.82 5.08
C ASN A 148 17.69 -9.33 5.15
N HIS A 149 18.63 -10.21 5.52
CA HIS A 149 20.07 -9.92 5.53
C HIS A 149 20.64 -9.43 4.18
N LYS A 150 19.97 -9.71 3.05
CA LYS A 150 20.36 -9.21 1.72
C LYS A 150 19.80 -7.81 1.39
N ARG A 151 18.91 -7.29 2.24
CA ARG A 151 18.21 -6.01 2.07
C ARG A 151 18.22 -5.16 3.36
N SER A 152 19.14 -5.46 4.26
CA SER A 152 19.34 -4.73 5.49
C SER A 152 20.80 -4.36 5.63
N VAL A 153 21.06 -3.17 6.15
CA VAL A 153 22.39 -2.73 6.55
C VAL A 153 22.32 -2.30 8.00
N GLY A 154 23.45 -2.23 8.69
CA GLY A 154 23.45 -1.71 10.06
C GLY A 154 23.15 -0.20 10.06
N VAL A 155 22.46 0.24 11.12
CA VAL A 155 22.02 1.63 11.27
C VAL A 155 23.21 2.61 11.35
N GLU A 156 24.37 2.12 11.81
CA GLU A 156 25.61 2.87 11.91
C GLU A 156 26.07 3.47 10.58
N ARG A 157 25.68 2.86 9.45
CA ARG A 157 25.97 3.38 8.11
C ARG A 157 25.34 4.76 7.85
N PHE A 158 24.30 5.11 8.61
CA PHE A 158 23.57 6.37 8.46
C PHE A 158 23.93 7.40 9.53
N ILE A 159 24.65 7.03 10.60
CA ILE A 159 25.09 7.97 11.65
C ILE A 159 25.83 9.18 11.05
N PRO A 160 26.71 9.05 10.04
CA PRO A 160 27.38 10.23 9.46
C PRO A 160 26.42 11.29 8.91
N LEU A 161 25.19 10.94 8.53
CA LEU A 161 24.18 11.91 8.07
C LEU A 161 23.74 12.86 9.19
N SER A 162 23.80 12.42 10.45
CA SER A 162 23.50 13.26 11.62
C SER A 162 24.55 14.35 11.88
N HIS A 163 25.74 14.23 11.30
CA HIS A 163 26.81 15.22 11.44
C HIS A 163 26.64 16.38 10.45
N ILE A 164 25.75 16.25 9.46
CA ILE A 164 25.46 17.32 8.51
C ILE A 164 24.76 18.45 9.26
N PRO A 165 25.29 19.69 9.23
CA PRO A 165 24.67 20.81 9.92
C PRO A 165 23.20 20.99 9.53
N GLY A 166 22.33 21.09 10.54
CA GLY A 166 20.90 21.25 10.34
C GLY A 166 20.12 19.97 10.06
N VAL A 167 20.76 18.79 9.96
CA VAL A 167 20.05 17.51 9.78
C VAL A 167 19.64 16.90 11.13
N GLN A 168 18.50 16.22 11.13
CA GLN A 168 18.02 15.35 12.20
C GLN A 168 17.61 14.01 11.60
N LEU A 169 18.14 12.90 12.15
CA LEU A 169 17.72 11.54 11.81
C LEU A 169 16.60 11.06 12.75
#